data_AF-A0A553MXN8-F1
#
_entry.id   AF-A0A553MXN8-F1
#
_cell.length_a   1.000
_cell.length_b   1.000
_cell.length_c   1.000
_cell.angle_alpha   90.00
_cell.angle_beta   90.00
_cell.angle_gamma   90.00
#
_symmetry.space_group_name_H-M   'P 1'
#
loop_
_entity.id
_entity.type
_entity.pdbx_description
1 polymer ?
#
loop_
_entity_poly.entity_id
_entity_poly.type
_entity_poly.pdbx_seq_one_letter_code
_entity_poly.pdbx_strand_id
1 'polypeptide(L)'
;MAGSMRCVKALQLTLAVVKPDAVAHPLILEALHQKILENFIIIRKKDLNWCKADSERFYAEHAAFHSSSNNSGPMRAYILAREDAIAHWRGMMGPTKVFRARFTAPDSLRGQFGLTDTRNTTHGSDSTESAKREISFFFPEFNADEWMTKEERDFRQGLCEYDEERQVHMVKNTRQALG
;
A
#
# COMPACT_ATOMS: atom_id res chain seq x y z
N MET A 1 27.81 25.85 12.03
CA MET A 1 27.15 25.22 10.87
C MET A 1 25.71 24.94 11.25
N ALA A 2 24.79 25.85 10.96
CA ALA A 2 23.37 25.68 11.26
C ALA A 2 22.83 24.55 10.37
N GLY A 3 22.55 23.39 10.98
CA GLY A 3 21.88 22.29 10.30
C GLY A 3 20.52 22.80 9.83
N SER A 4 20.31 22.80 8.51
CA SER A 4 19.01 23.04 7.91
C SER A 4 17.98 22.13 8.61
N MET A 5 17.12 22.70 9.46
CA MET A 5 15.92 22.04 9.94
C MET A 5 15.06 21.74 8.71
N ARG A 6 15.25 20.57 8.10
CA ARG A 6 14.29 20.04 7.13
C ARG A 6 12.98 19.91 7.90
N CYS A 7 12.00 20.72 7.53
CA CYS A 7 10.63 20.55 8.00
C CYS A 7 10.13 19.23 7.41
N VAL A 8 10.30 18.13 8.17
CA VAL A 8 9.85 16.80 7.75
C VAL A 8 8.33 16.84 7.73
N LYS A 9 7.72 16.70 6.55
CA LYS A 9 6.26 16.79 6.42
C LYS A 9 5.63 15.60 7.12
N ALA A 10 4.41 15.78 7.63
CA ALA A 10 3.66 14.66 8.19
C ALA A 10 3.48 13.55 7.14
N LEU A 11 3.54 12.30 7.57
CA LEU A 11 3.30 11.15 6.72
C LEU A 11 1.84 11.10 6.28
N GLN A 12 1.63 10.65 5.06
CA GLN A 12 0.35 10.28 4.50
C GLN A 12 0.23 8.76 4.47
N LEU A 13 -0.96 8.23 4.75
CA LEU A 13 -1.28 6.82 4.58
C LEU A 13 -1.95 6.57 3.22
N THR A 14 -1.65 5.43 2.61
CA THR A 14 -2.37 4.91 1.44
C THR A 14 -2.65 3.42 1.64
N LEU A 15 -3.75 2.94 1.07
CA LEU A 15 -3.91 1.51 0.83
C LEU A 15 -3.10 1.12 -0.41
N ALA A 16 -2.39 0.01 -0.32
CA ALA A 16 -1.82 -0.70 -1.46
C ALA A 16 -2.31 -2.15 -1.46
N VAL A 17 -2.73 -2.63 -2.62
CA VAL A 17 -3.22 -3.99 -2.78
C VAL A 17 -2.53 -4.66 -3.94
N VAL A 18 -2.01 -5.86 -3.72
CA VAL A 18 -1.49 -6.78 -4.71
C VAL A 18 -2.56 -7.81 -5.02
N LYS A 19 -2.97 -7.87 -6.28
CA LYS A 19 -4.10 -8.65 -6.80
C LYS A 19 -3.73 -10.12 -7.04
N PRO A 20 -4.73 -11.02 -7.21
CA PRO A 20 -4.47 -12.45 -7.33
C PRO A 20 -3.58 -12.85 -8.48
N ASP A 21 -3.61 -12.11 -9.60
CA ASP A 21 -2.73 -12.34 -10.74
C ASP A 21 -1.24 -12.19 -10.38
N ALA A 22 -0.91 -11.32 -9.43
CA ALA A 22 0.46 -11.14 -8.96
C ALA A 22 0.79 -12.06 -7.78
N VAL A 23 -0.15 -12.25 -6.85
CA VAL A 23 0.04 -13.14 -5.68
C VAL A 23 0.23 -14.60 -6.09
N ALA A 24 -0.41 -15.04 -7.19
CA ALA A 24 -0.23 -16.39 -7.74
C ALA A 24 1.21 -16.67 -8.22
N HIS A 25 2.07 -15.66 -8.33
CA HIS A 25 3.44 -15.78 -8.79
C HIS A 25 4.44 -15.34 -7.70
N PRO A 26 5.03 -16.27 -6.93
CA PRO A 26 5.86 -15.94 -5.77
C PRO A 26 7.01 -14.98 -6.05
N LEU A 27 7.69 -15.11 -7.19
CA LEU A 27 8.78 -14.20 -7.58
C LEU A 27 8.30 -12.77 -7.86
N ILE A 28 7.10 -12.63 -8.43
CA ILE A 28 6.49 -11.31 -8.67
C ILE A 28 6.04 -10.71 -7.33
N LEU A 29 5.42 -11.52 -6.47
CA LEU A 29 5.00 -11.07 -5.13
C LEU A 29 6.19 -10.58 -4.31
N GLU A 30 7.31 -11.30 -4.33
CA GLU A 30 8.53 -10.90 -3.63
C GLU A 30 9.13 -9.62 -4.22
N ALA A 31 9.23 -9.52 -5.56
CA ALA A 31 9.72 -8.32 -6.21
C ALA A 31 8.84 -7.08 -5.92
N LEU A 32 7.52 -7.25 -5.83
CA LEU A 32 6.59 -6.19 -5.45
C LEU A 32 6.78 -5.78 -3.99
N HIS A 33 6.89 -6.76 -3.09
CA HIS A 33 7.13 -6.51 -1.67
C HIS A 33 8.43 -5.73 -1.47
N GLN A 34 9.50 -6.12 -2.15
CA GLN A 34 10.78 -5.45 -2.06
C GLN A 34 10.74 -4.02 -2.60
N LYS A 35 10.08 -3.79 -3.74
CA LYS A 35 9.84 -2.43 -4.26
C LYS A 35 9.04 -1.57 -3.28
N ILE A 36 8.06 -2.15 -2.59
CA ILE A 36 7.29 -1.44 -1.56
C ILE A 36 8.21 -1.09 -0.37
N LEU A 37 8.97 -2.05 0.13
CA LEU A 37 9.90 -1.88 1.26
C LEU A 37 10.94 -0.78 1.00
N GLU A 38 11.46 -0.69 -0.22
CA GLU A 38 12.43 0.32 -0.63
C GLU A 38 11.87 1.75 -0.68
N ASN A 39 10.55 1.92 -0.81
CA ASN A 39 9.92 3.22 -1.08
C ASN A 39 8.93 3.69 -0.01
N PHE A 40 8.54 2.81 0.93
CA PHE A 40 7.52 3.08 1.93
C PHE A 40 7.86 2.50 3.29
N ILE A 41 7.32 3.15 4.32
CA ILE A 41 7.17 2.54 5.64
C ILE A 41 5.91 1.66 5.60
N ILE A 42 6.07 0.36 5.76
CA ILE A 42 4.97 -0.60 5.81
C ILE A 42 4.38 -0.63 7.22
N ILE A 43 3.16 -0.14 7.42
CA ILE A 43 2.51 -0.05 8.75
C ILE A 43 1.75 -1.32 9.11
N ARG A 44 1.03 -1.88 8.14
CA ARG A 44 0.32 -3.17 8.26
C ARG A 44 0.43 -3.93 6.95
N LYS A 45 0.40 -5.25 7.06
CA LYS A 45 0.34 -6.20 5.95
C LYS A 45 -0.68 -7.28 6.29
N LYS A 46 -1.51 -7.67 5.33
CA LYS A 46 -2.52 -8.70 5.49
C LYS A 46 -2.62 -9.54 4.22
N ASP A 47 -2.44 -10.84 4.36
CA ASP A 47 -2.79 -11.82 3.34
C ASP A 47 -4.26 -12.23 3.52
N LEU A 48 -5.03 -12.28 2.44
CA LEU A 48 -6.45 -12.60 2.47
C LEU A 48 -6.86 -13.38 1.23
N ASN A 49 -7.96 -14.13 1.33
CA ASN A 49 -8.56 -14.80 0.18
C ASN A 49 -9.80 -14.02 -0.25
N TRP A 50 -9.68 -13.28 -1.35
CA TRP A 50 -10.72 -12.40 -1.85
C TRP A 50 -11.81 -13.16 -2.58
N CYS A 51 -13.07 -12.89 -2.29
CA CYS A 51 -14.19 -13.48 -2.99
C CYS A 51 -15.07 -12.43 -3.70
N LYS A 52 -16.03 -12.92 -4.49
CA LYS A 52 -16.96 -12.06 -5.23
C LYS A 52 -17.76 -11.15 -4.30
N ALA A 53 -18.22 -11.66 -3.15
CA ALA A 53 -18.96 -10.87 -2.19
C ALA A 53 -18.12 -9.73 -1.59
N ASP A 54 -16.82 -9.93 -1.38
CA ASP A 54 -15.92 -8.87 -0.93
C ASP A 54 -15.77 -7.78 -2.00
N SER A 55 -15.61 -8.20 -3.26
CA SER A 55 -15.57 -7.28 -4.40
C SER A 55 -16.85 -6.44 -4.51
N GLU A 56 -18.01 -7.06 -4.37
CA GLU A 56 -19.30 -6.36 -4.45
C GLU A 56 -19.43 -5.34 -3.32
N ARG A 57 -19.05 -5.69 -2.08
CA ARG A 57 -19.07 -4.75 -0.95
C ARG A 57 -18.08 -3.61 -1.13
N PHE A 58 -16.86 -3.90 -1.58
CA PHE A 58 -15.81 -2.90 -1.75
C PHE A 58 -16.15 -1.89 -2.85
N TYR A 59 -16.73 -2.34 -3.96
CA TYR A 59 -17.09 -1.49 -5.09
C TYR A 59 -18.54 -1.00 -5.07
N ALA A 60 -19.32 -1.28 -4.03
CA ALA A 60 -20.73 -0.90 -3.95
C ALA A 60 -20.95 0.62 -4.16
N GLU A 61 -20.04 1.44 -3.62
CA GLU A 61 -20.08 2.91 -3.75
C GLU A 61 -19.50 3.42 -5.10
N HIS A 62 -18.78 2.56 -5.83
CA HIS A 62 -18.06 2.89 -7.08
C HIS A 62 -18.60 2.13 -8.31
N ALA A 63 -19.84 1.64 -8.21
CA ALA A 63 -20.49 0.77 -9.21
C ALA A 63 -20.53 1.38 -10.63
N ALA A 64 -20.46 2.70 -10.77
CA ALA A 64 -20.49 3.40 -12.05
C ALA A 64 -19.17 3.32 -12.86
N PHE A 65 -18.04 2.97 -12.23
CA PHE A 65 -16.72 3.08 -12.88
C PHE A 65 -15.86 1.81 -12.79
N HIS A 66 -16.12 0.95 -11.79
CA HIS A 66 -15.36 -0.28 -11.60
C HIS A 66 -16.22 -1.46 -12.02
N SER A 67 -15.96 -2.01 -13.21
CA SER A 67 -16.47 -3.34 -13.54
C SER A 67 -15.94 -4.30 -12.47
N SER A 68 -16.86 -4.99 -11.80
CA SER A 68 -16.60 -6.03 -10.82
C SER A 68 -15.73 -7.11 -11.46
N SER A 69 -14.43 -6.86 -11.46
CA SER A 69 -13.45 -7.74 -12.08
C SER A 69 -13.39 -8.97 -11.19
N ASN A 70 -13.78 -10.12 -11.76
CA ASN A 70 -13.82 -11.44 -11.15
C ASN A 70 -12.41 -11.96 -10.79
N ASN A 71 -11.67 -11.19 -10.00
CA ASN A 71 -10.37 -11.59 -9.45
C ASN A 71 -10.60 -12.06 -8.01
N SER A 72 -11.34 -13.15 -7.87
CA SER A 72 -11.35 -13.91 -6.62
C SER A 72 -10.03 -14.68 -6.50
N GLY A 73 -9.53 -14.84 -5.28
CA GLY A 73 -8.30 -15.58 -5.00
C GLY A 73 -7.43 -14.90 -3.96
N PRO A 74 -6.22 -15.43 -3.72
CA PRO A 74 -5.30 -14.89 -2.72
C PRO A 74 -4.86 -13.48 -3.11
N MET A 75 -4.89 -12.57 -2.16
CA MET A 75 -4.51 -11.17 -2.30
C MET A 75 -3.65 -10.74 -1.11
N ARG A 76 -2.88 -9.67 -1.29
CA ARG A 76 -2.13 -9.04 -0.22
C ARG A 76 -2.46 -7.56 -0.15
N ALA A 77 -2.82 -7.08 1.03
CA ALA A 77 -3.06 -5.68 1.30
C ALA A 77 -1.98 -5.13 2.23
N TYR A 78 -1.68 -3.84 2.07
CA TYR A 78 -0.74 -3.09 2.88
C TYR A 78 -1.33 -1.73 3.25
N ILE A 79 -1.02 -1.28 4.46
CA ILE A 79 -1.08 0.14 4.83
C ILE A 79 0.33 0.68 4.68
N LEU A 80 0.53 1.65 3.78
CA LEU A 80 1.83 2.25 3.51
C LEU A 80 1.86 3.70 3.97
N ALA A 81 2.98 4.13 4.54
CA ALA A 81 3.21 5.50 4.97
C ALA A 81 4.42 6.13 4.27
N ARG A 82 4.25 7.39 3.83
CA ARG A 82 5.23 8.28 3.20
C ARG A 82 4.67 9.70 3.17
N GLU A 83 5.48 10.75 3.08
CA GLU A 83 5.00 12.15 3.01
C GLU A 83 3.95 12.42 1.90
N ASP A 84 4.00 11.68 0.79
CA ASP A 84 3.13 11.78 -0.40
C ASP A 84 2.66 10.39 -0.87
N ALA A 85 2.38 9.49 0.09
CA ALA A 85 2.18 8.07 -0.16
C ALA A 85 1.20 7.73 -1.28
N ILE A 86 0.10 8.46 -1.39
CA ILE A 86 -0.93 8.22 -2.40
C ILE A 86 -0.38 8.52 -3.79
N ALA A 87 0.20 9.71 -3.97
CA ALA A 87 0.74 10.14 -5.26
C ALA A 87 1.90 9.24 -5.68
N HIS A 88 2.77 8.88 -4.73
CA HIS A 88 3.91 8.02 -4.99
C HIS A 88 3.50 6.60 -5.39
N TRP A 89 2.59 5.99 -4.64
CA TRP A 89 2.10 4.64 -4.95
C TRP A 89 1.42 4.60 -6.31
N ARG A 90 0.60 5.60 -6.63
CA ARG A 90 -0.01 5.72 -7.97
C ARG A 90 1.02 5.87 -9.08
N GLY A 91 2.08 6.66 -8.85
CA GLY A 91 3.20 6.79 -9.77
C GLY A 91 3.90 5.45 -10.03
N MET A 92 4.21 4.71 -8.96
CA MET A 92 4.83 3.38 -9.06
C MET A 92 3.94 2.37 -9.78
N MET A 93 2.63 2.36 -9.51
CA MET A 93 1.69 1.50 -10.23
C MET A 93 1.67 1.82 -11.72
N GLY A 94 1.65 3.11 -12.08
CA GLY A 94 1.51 3.60 -13.44
C GLY A 94 0.07 3.50 -13.98
N PRO A 95 -0.13 3.78 -15.28
CA PRO A 95 -1.45 3.84 -15.89
C PRO A 95 -2.30 2.58 -15.67
N THR A 96 -3.60 2.74 -15.41
CA THR A 96 -4.51 1.60 -15.14
C THR A 96 -4.60 0.61 -16.29
N LYS A 97 -4.54 1.11 -17.53
CA LYS A 97 -4.57 0.31 -18.77
C LYS A 97 -3.18 -0.25 -19.04
N VAL A 98 -3.03 -1.58 -19.04
CA VAL A 98 -1.72 -2.25 -19.10
C VAL A 98 -0.96 -1.92 -20.38
N PHE A 99 -1.66 -1.90 -21.52
CA PHE A 99 -1.05 -1.49 -22.80
C PHE A 99 -0.44 -0.07 -22.71
N ARG A 100 -1.17 0.87 -22.09
CA ARG A 100 -0.70 2.24 -21.92
C ARG A 100 0.47 2.29 -20.95
N ALA A 101 0.42 1.54 -19.85
CA ALA A 101 1.54 1.44 -18.90
C ALA A 101 2.81 0.95 -19.59
N ARG A 102 2.73 -0.15 -20.35
CA ARG A 102 3.87 -0.67 -21.13
C ARG A 102 4.46 0.35 -22.11
N PHE A 103 3.63 1.20 -22.69
CA PHE A 103 4.09 2.20 -23.64
C PHE A 103 4.67 3.47 -22.97
N THR A 104 3.99 4.01 -21.96
CA THR A 104 4.35 5.32 -21.37
C THR A 104 5.19 5.23 -20.10
N ALA A 105 5.15 4.10 -19.41
CA ALA A 105 5.83 3.86 -18.13
C ALA A 105 6.20 2.37 -17.99
N PRO A 106 7.05 1.82 -18.87
CA PRO A 106 7.37 0.38 -18.91
C PRO A 106 7.93 -0.14 -17.57
N ASP A 107 8.65 0.71 -16.83
CA ASP A 107 9.22 0.39 -15.52
C ASP A 107 8.19 0.49 -14.37
N SER A 108 6.94 0.87 -14.62
CA SER A 108 5.89 0.85 -13.60
C SER A 108 5.48 -0.59 -13.28
N LEU A 109 4.87 -0.81 -12.12
CA LEU A 109 4.41 -2.15 -11.71
C LEU A 109 3.44 -2.76 -12.73
N ARG A 110 2.52 -1.95 -13.27
CA ARG A 110 1.57 -2.38 -14.32
C ARG A 110 2.24 -2.59 -15.67
N GLY A 111 3.29 -1.81 -15.99
CA GLY A 111 4.10 -2.00 -17.19
C GLY A 111 4.83 -3.34 -17.17
N GLN A 112 5.50 -3.64 -16.06
CA GLN A 112 6.30 -4.86 -15.88
C GLN A 112 5.44 -6.12 -15.72
N PHE A 113 4.42 -6.07 -14.85
CA PHE A 113 3.73 -7.27 -14.37
C PHE A 113 2.26 -7.36 -14.78
N GLY A 114 1.69 -6.29 -15.34
CA GLY A 114 0.29 -6.29 -15.75
C GLY A 114 0.04 -7.26 -16.91
N LEU A 115 -1.05 -8.02 -16.83
CA LEU A 115 -1.47 -8.96 -17.87
C LEU A 115 -2.55 -8.38 -18.78
N THR A 116 -3.58 -7.78 -18.18
CA THR A 116 -4.76 -7.22 -18.87
C THR A 116 -5.30 -6.03 -18.08
N ASP A 117 -6.26 -5.28 -18.64
CA ASP A 117 -6.85 -4.12 -17.94
C ASP A 117 -7.51 -4.47 -16.59
N THR A 118 -8.05 -5.68 -16.44
CA THR A 118 -8.67 -6.17 -15.20
C THR A 118 -7.68 -6.92 -14.30
N ARG A 119 -6.65 -7.53 -14.89
CA ARG A 119 -5.51 -8.18 -14.21
C ARG A 119 -4.25 -7.32 -14.38
N ASN A 120 -4.27 -6.18 -13.71
CA ASN A 120 -3.21 -5.18 -13.75
C ASN A 120 -2.41 -5.13 -12.45
N THR A 121 -2.26 -6.26 -11.75
CA THR A 121 -1.33 -6.45 -10.63
C THR A 121 -1.67 -5.72 -9.32
N THR A 122 -2.04 -4.44 -9.37
CA THR A 122 -2.12 -3.58 -8.17
C THR A 122 -3.35 -2.65 -8.13
N HIS A 123 -3.79 -2.35 -6.92
CA HIS A 123 -4.75 -1.29 -6.60
C HIS A 123 -4.15 -0.33 -5.54
N GLY A 124 -4.65 0.89 -5.52
CA GLY A 124 -4.32 1.86 -4.49
C GLY A 124 -5.28 3.04 -4.50
N SER A 125 -5.35 3.71 -3.36
CA SER A 125 -6.23 4.84 -3.13
C SER A 125 -5.91 6.04 -4.04
N ASP A 126 -6.85 6.95 -4.19
CA ASP A 126 -6.75 8.13 -5.06
C ASP A 126 -6.76 9.48 -4.34
N SER A 127 -7.12 9.47 -3.06
CA SER A 127 -7.34 10.63 -2.21
C SER A 127 -7.21 10.21 -0.75
N THR A 128 -7.00 11.17 0.15
CA THR A 128 -6.90 10.89 1.58
C THR A 128 -8.21 10.27 2.11
N GLU A 129 -9.33 10.72 1.58
CA GLU A 129 -10.68 10.26 1.91
C GLU A 129 -10.90 8.81 1.45
N SER A 130 -10.51 8.47 0.20
CA SER A 130 -10.56 7.07 -0.25
C SER A 130 -9.60 6.20 0.54
N ALA A 131 -8.38 6.67 0.83
CA ALA A 131 -7.41 5.91 1.62
C ALA A 131 -7.96 5.54 3.01
N LYS A 132 -8.56 6.49 3.74
CA LYS A 132 -9.18 6.20 5.04
C LYS A 132 -10.27 5.13 4.93
N ARG A 133 -11.23 5.30 4.01
CA ARG A 133 -12.33 4.34 3.84
C ARG A 133 -11.83 2.96 3.44
N GLU A 134 -10.93 2.89 2.46
CA GLU A 134 -10.39 1.65 1.94
C GLU A 134 -9.52 0.93 2.99
N ILE A 135 -8.71 1.66 3.76
CA ILE A 135 -7.95 1.09 4.88
C ILE A 135 -8.89 0.48 5.92
N SER A 136 -9.94 1.21 6.34
CA SER A 136 -10.91 0.68 7.30
C SER A 136 -11.67 -0.54 6.77
N PHE A 137 -11.87 -0.66 5.46
CA PHE A 137 -12.45 -1.85 4.86
C PHE A 137 -11.54 -3.09 4.97
N PHE A 138 -10.25 -2.94 4.62
CA PHE A 138 -9.30 -4.07 4.62
C PHE A 138 -8.74 -4.40 6.02
N PHE A 139 -8.65 -3.41 6.89
CA PHE A 139 -8.07 -3.46 8.24
C PHE A 139 -9.05 -2.82 9.24
N PRO A 140 -10.21 -3.46 9.53
CA PRO A 140 -11.21 -2.91 10.44
C PRO A 140 -10.69 -2.71 11.87
N GLU A 141 -9.61 -3.41 12.25
CA GLU A 141 -8.91 -3.26 13.52
C GLU A 141 -7.97 -2.04 13.58
N PHE A 142 -7.73 -1.36 12.46
CA PHE A 142 -6.80 -0.23 12.36
C PHE A 142 -7.54 1.10 12.29
N ASN A 143 -7.24 2.01 13.22
CA ASN A 143 -7.74 3.38 13.22
C ASN A 143 -6.66 4.35 12.71
N ALA A 144 -6.87 4.89 11.51
CA ALA A 144 -5.92 5.80 10.87
C ALA A 144 -5.72 7.10 11.66
N ASP A 145 -6.78 7.69 12.22
CA ASP A 145 -6.68 8.95 12.96
C ASP A 145 -5.95 8.77 14.29
N GLU A 146 -6.18 7.63 14.96
CA GLU A 146 -5.44 7.25 16.16
C GLU A 146 -3.95 7.03 15.85
N TRP A 147 -3.63 6.31 14.77
CA TRP A 147 -2.24 6.11 14.36
C TRP A 147 -1.55 7.44 14.04
N MET A 148 -2.24 8.34 13.32
CA MET A 148 -1.73 9.68 12.97
C MET A 148 -1.41 10.53 14.20
N THR A 149 -2.15 10.34 15.31
CA THR A 149 -1.95 11.12 16.54
C THR A 149 -0.94 10.50 17.49
N LYS A 150 -0.86 9.16 17.56
CA LYS A 150 -0.06 8.45 18.56
C LYS A 150 1.28 7.95 18.04
N GLU A 151 1.35 7.52 16.78
CA GLU A 151 2.49 6.75 16.27
C GLU A 151 3.22 7.45 15.12
N GLU A 152 2.53 8.23 14.28
CA GLU A 152 3.10 8.85 13.07
C GLU A 152 4.43 9.53 13.30
N ARG A 153 4.55 10.27 14.41
CA ARG A 153 5.74 11.05 14.73
C ARG A 153 6.96 10.16 14.90
N ASP A 154 6.80 9.00 15.54
CA ASP A 154 7.91 8.07 15.78
C ASP A 154 8.40 7.49 14.45
N PHE A 155 7.48 7.09 13.57
CA PHE A 155 7.80 6.64 12.22
C PHE A 155 8.48 7.72 11.39
N ARG A 156 7.96 8.96 11.41
CA ARG A 156 8.54 10.10 10.69
C ARG A 156 9.94 10.45 11.17
N GLN A 157 10.23 10.24 12.45
CA GLN A 157 11.55 10.46 13.03
C GLN A 157 12.52 9.29 12.82
N GLY A 158 12.08 8.20 12.16
CA GLY A 158 12.90 7.01 11.95
C GLY A 158 13.09 6.18 13.22
N LEU A 159 12.22 6.34 14.21
CA LEU A 159 12.18 5.53 15.44
C LEU A 159 11.45 4.20 15.21
N CYS A 160 11.57 3.64 14.02
CA CYS A 160 11.02 2.35 13.66
C CYS A 160 12.11 1.41 13.14
N GLU A 161 11.85 0.12 13.22
CA GLU A 161 12.66 -0.94 12.64
C GLU A 161 11.79 -1.89 11.81
N TYR A 162 12.38 -2.50 10.80
CA TYR A 162 11.68 -3.48 9.99
C TYR A 162 11.71 -4.84 10.67
N ASP A 163 10.53 -5.40 10.93
CA ASP A 163 10.33 -6.75 11.45
C ASP A 163 10.22 -7.71 10.25
N GLU A 164 11.26 -8.52 10.01
CA GLU A 164 11.33 -9.43 8.85
C GLU A 164 10.25 -10.52 8.89
N GLU A 165 9.88 -11.00 10.08
CA GLU A 165 8.89 -12.06 10.25
C GLU A 165 7.48 -11.54 9.92
N ARG A 166 7.14 -10.36 10.44
CA ARG A 166 5.84 -9.73 10.18
C ARG A 166 5.79 -8.98 8.87
N GLN A 167 6.95 -8.68 8.30
CA GLN A 167 7.15 -7.87 7.09
C GLN A 167 6.57 -6.45 7.20
N VAL A 168 6.68 -5.83 8.38
CA VAL A 168 6.17 -4.48 8.67
C VAL A 168 7.20 -3.68 9.48
N HIS A 169 7.07 -2.36 9.50
CA HIS A 169 7.85 -1.50 10.39
C HIS A 169 7.14 -1.37 11.74
N MET A 170 7.89 -1.52 12.81
CA MET A 170 7.43 -1.42 14.19
C MET A 170 8.18 -0.29 14.90
N VAL A 171 7.52 0.42 15.82
CA VAL A 171 8.18 1.43 16.66
C VAL A 171 9.22 0.73 17.55
N LYS A 172 10.43 1.28 17.62
CA LYS A 172 11.50 0.76 18.48
C LYS A 172 11.08 0.84 19.94
N ASN A 173 11.14 -0.30 20.64
CA ASN A 173 10.93 -0.33 22.08
C ASN A 173 12.12 0.36 22.79
N THR A 174 12.02 1.65 23.08
CA THR A 174 13.04 2.41 23.84
C THR A 174 13.13 2.04 25.32
N ARG A 175 12.40 1.02 25.79
CA ARG A 175 12.34 0.62 27.21
C ARG A 175 13.46 -0.30 27.71
N GLN A 176 14.48 -0.63 26.90
CA GLN A 176 15.62 -1.46 27.35
C GLN A 176 16.96 -0.72 27.51
N ALA A 177 17.02 0.61 27.32
CA ALA A 177 18.29 1.36 27.36
C ALA A 177 18.60 2.09 28.67
N LEU A 178 17.88 1.81 29.77
CA LEU A 178 18.15 2.36 31.11
C LEU A 178 18.15 1.26 32.18
N GLY A 179 18.92 0.20 31.92
CA GLY A 179 19.28 -0.83 32.91
C GLY A 179 20.70 -0.61 33.41
#